data_AF-A0AAV6XZU0-F1
#
_entry.id   AF-A0AAV6XZU0-F1
#
_cell.length_a   1.000
_cell.length_b   1.000
_cell.length_c   1.000
_cell.angle_alpha   90.00
_cell.angle_beta   90.00
_cell.angle_gamma   90.00
#
_symmetry.space_group_name_H-M   'P 1'
#
loop_
_entity.id
_entity.type
_entity.pdbx_description
1 polymer ?
#
loop_
_entity_poly.entity_id
_entity_poly.type
_entity_poly.pdbx_seq_one_letter_code
_entity_poly.pdbx_strand_id
1 'polypeptide(L)'
;MQNLGLSESTIDVCNLDMDNFIKTLSSIKERELRPELIGPIITHYASKWLPELSDEGPERSHSGLEEARPESATASWVKKKFFIETIIGILPPEKDSVPCDFLLRLLRIASMVQAEPAYQADLENRVSWQLDRASLKDLIIPSFSYTCTTLLDFDLILRLVKKFVNTEAVRSRAAVTKVAKLVDCYLAEAAADSHLRLSEFVALASILPGHARATDDGLYRAVDTYLKAHPGLSKQDRKTLCSLIDTKKLSQEASFHASQNERLPVRAVIQVLLSEQTKLDKHIIDWSRSLSRAPSPIGLDVSARSFSKRETMSFHQIETIRRLKEDVLRLQSQCMAMEKQIEKLLEKKKSYGFSWKKLGIQVFKGNRIGEVEGEDIGLLTPLEMKGRFVRGRAPNRRKSMS
;
A
#
# COMPACT_ATOMS: atom_id res chain seq x y z
N MET A 1 17.69 0.02 11.37
CA MET A 1 18.74 -0.26 12.36
C MET A 1 18.46 0.49 13.66
N GLN A 2 17.82 -0.16 14.62
CA GLN A 2 17.94 0.24 16.02
C GLN A 2 19.05 -0.63 16.61
N ASN A 3 20.10 0.01 17.14
CA ASN A 3 21.15 -0.63 17.93
C ASN A 3 20.48 -1.22 19.18
N LEU A 4 20.06 -2.49 19.10
CA LEU A 4 19.77 -3.28 20.29
C LEU A 4 21.12 -3.43 20.99
N GLY A 5 21.28 -2.78 22.14
CA GLY A 5 22.47 -2.82 22.99
C GLY A 5 22.73 -4.23 23.54
N LEU A 6 23.09 -5.13 22.64
CA LEU A 6 23.57 -6.47 22.90
C LEU A 6 25.00 -6.31 23.41
N SER A 7 25.23 -6.62 24.68
CA SER A 7 26.56 -6.59 25.29
C SER A 7 27.50 -7.54 24.54
N GLU A 8 28.81 -7.28 24.59
CA GLU A 8 29.85 -8.12 23.95
C GLU A 8 29.70 -9.62 24.29
N SER A 9 29.21 -9.94 25.50
CA SER A 9 28.85 -11.29 25.96
C SER A 9 27.70 -11.96 25.19
N THR A 10 26.74 -11.21 24.65
CA THR A 10 25.61 -11.78 23.87
C THR A 10 25.99 -12.10 22.42
N ILE A 11 27.00 -11.41 21.88
CA ILE A 11 27.55 -11.70 20.54
C ILE A 11 28.30 -13.03 20.57
N ASP A 12 28.99 -13.32 21.68
CA ASP A 12 29.76 -14.56 21.85
C ASP A 12 28.85 -15.81 21.89
N VAL A 13 27.69 -15.72 22.56
CA VAL A 13 26.66 -16.80 22.56
C VAL A 13 26.20 -17.14 21.14
N CYS A 14 26.18 -16.16 20.24
CA CYS A 14 25.73 -16.37 18.86
C CYS A 14 26.78 -17.07 17.96
N ASN A 15 27.98 -17.33 18.46
CA ASN A 15 29.03 -18.09 17.77
C ASN A 15 28.97 -19.59 18.05
N LEU A 16 28.16 -20.01 19.02
CA LEU A 16 28.09 -21.40 19.47
C LEU A 16 27.41 -22.31 18.43
N ASP A 17 27.77 -23.59 18.41
CA ASP A 17 26.95 -24.61 17.75
C ASP A 17 25.56 -24.72 18.42
N MET A 18 24.64 -25.44 17.78
CA MET A 18 23.26 -25.50 18.22
C MET A 18 23.11 -26.05 19.65
N ASP A 19 23.84 -27.12 19.98
CA ASP A 19 23.73 -27.77 21.29
C ASP A 19 24.23 -26.86 22.41
N ASN A 20 25.38 -26.21 22.21
CA ASN A 20 25.94 -25.28 23.20
C ASN A 20 25.12 -23.99 23.28
N PHE A 21 24.54 -23.53 22.17
CA PHE A 21 23.60 -22.42 22.15
C PHE A 21 22.37 -22.73 23.03
N ILE A 22 21.73 -23.89 22.84
CA ILE A 22 20.54 -24.29 23.62
C ILE A 22 20.86 -24.45 25.11
N LYS A 23 22.00 -25.07 25.46
CA LYS A 23 22.44 -25.20 26.87
C LYS A 23 22.65 -23.84 27.53
N THR A 24 23.30 -22.93 26.81
CA THR A 24 23.55 -21.56 27.29
C THR A 24 22.25 -20.79 27.45
N LEU A 25 21.35 -20.89 26.47
CA LEU A 25 20.03 -20.26 26.50
C LEU A 25 19.18 -20.78 27.68
N SER A 26 19.22 -22.09 27.94
CA SER A 26 18.55 -22.71 29.09
C SER A 26 19.11 -22.19 30.41
N SER A 27 20.44 -22.09 30.52
CA SER A 27 21.12 -21.51 31.68
C SER A 27 20.77 -20.02 31.90
N ILE A 28 20.59 -19.26 30.82
CA ILE A 28 20.14 -17.86 30.88
C ILE A 28 18.70 -17.78 31.39
N LYS A 29 17.83 -18.69 30.93
CA LYS A 29 16.42 -18.76 31.32
C LYS A 29 16.26 -19.11 32.80
N GLU A 30 17.01 -20.08 33.30
CA GLU A 30 16.98 -20.51 34.72
C GLU A 30 17.44 -19.43 35.70
N ARG A 31 18.35 -18.55 35.25
CA ARG A 31 18.86 -17.45 36.11
C ARG A 31 17.91 -16.25 36.16
N GLU A 32 16.80 -16.25 35.41
CA GLU A 32 15.80 -15.18 35.30
C GLU A 32 16.36 -13.77 35.04
N LEU A 33 17.59 -13.66 34.53
CA LEU A 33 18.26 -12.36 34.56
C LEU A 33 17.60 -11.34 33.63
N ARG A 34 17.16 -11.75 32.42
CA ARG A 34 16.46 -10.91 31.42
C ARG A 34 15.66 -11.74 30.38
N PRO A 35 14.42 -12.17 30.65
CA PRO A 35 13.62 -12.98 29.70
C PRO A 35 13.34 -12.24 28.38
N GLU A 36 13.26 -10.91 28.43
CA GLU A 36 13.04 -10.02 27.28
C GLU A 36 14.13 -10.11 26.19
N LEU A 37 15.33 -10.60 26.53
CA LEU A 37 16.44 -10.73 25.59
C LEU A 37 16.53 -12.08 24.91
N ILE A 38 15.81 -13.09 25.40
CA ILE A 38 15.86 -14.44 24.84
C ILE A 38 15.42 -14.42 23.37
N GLY A 39 14.31 -13.74 23.06
CA GLY A 39 13.79 -13.62 21.70
C GLY A 39 14.77 -12.92 20.73
N PRO A 40 15.31 -11.74 21.06
CA PRO A 40 16.36 -11.08 20.28
C PRO A 40 17.62 -11.93 20.07
N ILE A 41 18.08 -12.66 21.10
CA ILE A 41 19.25 -13.56 20.98
C ILE A 41 18.97 -14.70 20.01
N ILE A 42 17.82 -15.36 20.10
CA ILE A 42 17.42 -16.42 19.16
C ILE A 42 17.29 -15.86 17.73
N THR A 43 16.67 -14.68 17.59
CA THR A 43 16.50 -14.02 16.28
C THR A 43 17.84 -13.74 15.62
N HIS A 44 18.81 -13.21 16.39
CA HIS A 44 20.15 -12.92 15.92
C HIS A 44 20.93 -14.20 15.58
N TYR A 45 20.89 -15.21 16.47
CA TYR A 45 21.48 -16.52 16.22
C TYR A 45 20.95 -17.13 14.91
N ALA A 46 19.62 -17.21 14.77
CA ALA A 46 18.98 -17.80 13.62
C ALA A 46 19.31 -17.06 12.31
N SER A 47 19.31 -15.72 12.33
CA SER A 47 19.62 -14.91 11.15
C SER A 47 21.08 -15.02 10.73
N LYS A 48 21.99 -15.28 11.67
CA LYS A 48 23.41 -15.48 11.39
C LYS A 48 23.66 -16.84 10.72
N TRP A 49 23.07 -17.91 11.26
CA TRP A 49 23.25 -19.28 10.73
C TRP A 49 22.38 -19.54 9.49
N LEU A 50 21.30 -18.77 9.31
CA LEU A 50 20.45 -18.82 8.14
C LEU A 50 20.12 -17.40 7.67
N PRO A 51 20.94 -16.81 6.76
CA PRO A 51 20.77 -15.43 6.28
C PRO A 51 19.40 -15.12 5.67
N GLU A 52 18.67 -16.13 5.16
CA GLU A 52 17.29 -15.99 4.66
C GLU A 52 16.28 -15.50 5.72
N LEU A 53 16.62 -15.61 7.00
CA LEU A 53 15.84 -15.09 8.13
C LEU A 53 16.18 -13.64 8.48
N SER A 54 17.28 -13.10 7.93
CA SER A 54 17.63 -11.68 8.08
C SER A 54 16.65 -10.79 7.31
N ASP A 55 16.53 -9.54 7.75
CA ASP A 55 15.72 -8.53 7.04
C ASP A 55 16.43 -7.99 5.77
N GLU A 56 17.76 -8.10 5.73
CA GLU A 56 18.55 -7.79 4.54
C GLU A 56 18.13 -8.74 3.41
N GLY A 57 17.65 -8.17 2.30
CA GLY A 57 17.16 -8.95 1.16
C GLY A 57 18.23 -9.89 0.58
N PRO A 58 17.85 -10.78 -0.36
CA PRO A 58 18.77 -11.77 -0.95
C PRO A 58 19.99 -11.18 -1.69
N GLU A 59 20.13 -9.86 -1.77
CA GLU A 59 21.14 -9.13 -2.55
C GLU A 59 22.50 -8.98 -1.87
N ARG A 60 22.66 -9.28 -0.56
CA ARG A 60 23.98 -9.18 0.10
C ARG A 60 24.18 -10.22 1.20
N SER A 61 24.56 -11.44 0.82
CA SER A 61 25.33 -12.38 1.66
C SER A 61 25.84 -13.56 0.84
N HIS A 62 26.61 -13.30 -0.22
CA HIS A 62 27.64 -14.25 -0.64
C HIS A 62 28.93 -13.94 0.13
N SER A 63 28.91 -14.11 1.44
CA SER A 63 30.13 -13.97 2.24
C SER A 63 30.09 -14.92 3.42
N GLY A 64 30.81 -16.04 3.28
CA GLY A 64 31.27 -16.85 4.39
C GLY A 64 30.43 -18.08 4.73
N LEU A 65 30.38 -19.06 3.83
CA LEU A 65 30.33 -20.46 4.25
C LEU A 65 31.55 -21.14 3.64
N GLU A 66 32.46 -21.59 4.50
CA GLU A 66 33.50 -22.54 4.14
C GLU A 66 32.87 -23.65 3.30
N GLU A 67 33.51 -23.96 2.16
CA GLU A 67 33.20 -25.10 1.33
C GLU A 67 33.50 -26.40 2.11
N ALA A 68 32.58 -26.78 2.99
CA ALA A 68 32.48 -28.15 3.45
C ALA A 68 32.01 -29.02 2.27
N ARG A 69 32.55 -30.24 2.21
CA ARG A 69 32.34 -31.33 1.22
C ARG A 69 30.95 -31.33 0.55
N PRO A 70 30.80 -31.87 -0.67
CA PRO A 70 29.50 -31.97 -1.32
C PRO A 70 28.56 -32.86 -0.50
N GLU A 71 27.80 -32.24 0.41
CA GLU A 71 26.70 -32.89 1.10
C GLU A 71 25.58 -33.09 0.09
N SER A 72 24.95 -34.26 0.13
CA SER A 72 23.75 -34.50 -0.68
C SER A 72 22.70 -33.43 -0.37
N ALA A 73 21.99 -32.96 -1.40
CA ALA A 73 20.90 -31.99 -1.24
C ALA A 73 19.88 -32.43 -0.18
N THR A 74 19.62 -33.73 -0.08
CA THR A 74 18.75 -34.32 0.95
C THR A 74 19.31 -34.14 2.37
N ALA A 75 20.62 -34.30 2.56
CA ALA A 75 21.25 -34.12 3.87
C ALA A 75 21.22 -32.65 4.31
N SER A 76 21.51 -31.72 3.40
CA SER A 76 21.38 -30.28 3.65
C SER A 76 19.93 -29.90 3.99
N TRP A 77 18.95 -30.46 3.28
CA TRP A 77 17.52 -30.26 3.54
C TRP A 77 17.11 -30.74 4.94
N VAL A 78 17.50 -31.96 5.31
CA VAL A 78 17.21 -32.52 6.64
C VAL A 78 17.83 -31.67 7.75
N LYS A 79 19.08 -31.22 7.58
CA LYS A 79 19.74 -30.31 8.53
C LYS A 79 19.00 -28.98 8.64
N LYS A 80 18.58 -28.40 7.52
CA LYS A 80 17.82 -27.14 7.51
C LYS A 80 16.46 -27.32 8.19
N LYS A 81 15.75 -28.42 7.93
CA LYS A 81 14.50 -28.76 8.61
C LYS A 81 14.70 -28.86 10.12
N PHE A 82 15.67 -29.67 10.57
CA PHE A 82 15.99 -29.83 11.98
C PHE A 82 16.35 -28.51 12.66
N PHE A 83 17.14 -27.67 11.99
CA PHE A 83 17.49 -26.34 12.48
C PHE A 83 16.25 -25.48 12.70
N ILE A 84 15.36 -25.42 11.70
CA ILE A 84 14.14 -24.61 11.77
C ILE A 84 13.20 -25.09 12.89
N GLU A 85 12.96 -26.41 12.97
CA GLU A 85 12.12 -27.00 14.02
C GLU A 85 12.69 -26.73 15.43
N THR A 86 14.02 -26.82 15.57
CA THR A 86 14.70 -26.52 16.84
C THR A 86 14.56 -25.04 17.21
N ILE A 87 14.78 -24.13 16.26
CA ILE A 87 14.59 -22.69 16.49
C ILE A 87 13.16 -22.39 16.93
N ILE A 88 12.15 -22.98 16.29
CA ILE A 88 10.74 -22.80 16.67
C ILE A 88 10.50 -23.34 18.08
N GLY A 89 11.04 -24.52 18.40
CA GLY A 89 10.87 -25.18 19.70
C GLY A 89 11.46 -24.41 20.90
N ILE A 90 12.46 -23.55 20.66
CA ILE A 90 13.07 -22.72 21.71
C ILE A 90 12.53 -21.29 21.78
N LEU A 91 11.57 -20.92 20.92
CA LEU A 91 11.00 -19.56 20.92
C LEU A 91 10.30 -19.24 22.25
N PRO A 92 10.54 -18.07 22.85
CA PRO A 92 9.90 -17.68 24.10
C PRO A 92 8.37 -17.61 23.90
N PRO A 93 7.54 -18.15 24.82
CA PRO A 93 6.08 -18.12 24.68
C PRO A 93 5.49 -16.71 24.84
N GLU A 94 6.24 -15.77 25.40
CA GLU A 94 5.79 -14.42 25.66
C GLU A 94 5.47 -13.68 24.36
N LYS A 95 4.36 -12.94 24.40
CA LYS A 95 3.95 -12.09 23.29
C LYS A 95 5.03 -11.03 23.02
N ASP A 96 5.20 -10.69 21.74
CA ASP A 96 6.10 -9.64 21.28
C ASP A 96 7.59 -9.88 21.59
N SER A 97 7.96 -11.06 22.09
CA SER A 97 9.36 -11.45 22.33
C SER A 97 10.17 -11.55 21.04
N VAL A 98 9.50 -11.83 19.92
CA VAL A 98 10.10 -11.98 18.59
C VAL A 98 9.31 -11.19 17.54
N PRO A 99 9.98 -10.41 16.66
CA PRO A 99 9.31 -9.62 15.63
C PRO A 99 8.42 -10.47 14.70
N CYS A 100 7.25 -9.95 14.34
CA CYS A 100 6.30 -10.64 13.45
C CYS A 100 6.91 -10.99 12.09
N ASP A 101 7.70 -10.08 11.52
CA ASP A 101 8.36 -10.28 10.23
C ASP A 101 9.37 -11.43 10.26
N PHE A 102 10.11 -11.59 11.38
CA PHE A 102 10.98 -12.74 11.56
C PHE A 102 10.17 -14.04 11.64
N LEU A 103 9.05 -14.05 12.39
CA LEU A 103 8.18 -15.23 12.44
C LEU A 103 7.58 -15.58 11.08
N LEU A 104 7.25 -14.59 10.25
CA LEU A 104 6.76 -14.79 8.88
C LEU A 104 7.84 -15.39 7.98
N ARG A 105 9.08 -14.89 8.06
CA ARG A 105 10.22 -15.51 7.35
C ARG A 105 10.48 -16.94 7.84
N LEU A 106 10.39 -17.17 9.14
CA LEU A 106 10.54 -18.50 9.73
C LEU A 106 9.42 -19.45 9.26
N LEU A 107 8.17 -18.98 9.22
CA LEU A 107 7.02 -19.70 8.70
C LEU A 107 7.17 -20.02 7.21
N ARG A 108 7.64 -19.08 6.40
CA ARG A 108 7.97 -19.30 4.98
C ARG A 108 8.95 -20.45 4.81
N ILE A 109 10.05 -20.43 5.57
CA ILE A 109 11.07 -21.49 5.48
C ILE A 109 10.53 -22.81 6.05
N ALA A 110 9.76 -22.78 7.14
CA ALA A 110 9.09 -23.96 7.72
C ALA A 110 8.12 -24.63 6.74
N SER A 111 7.37 -23.83 5.95
CA SER A 111 6.52 -24.33 4.87
C SER A 111 7.35 -24.94 3.73
N MET A 112 8.44 -24.27 3.35
CA MET A 112 9.35 -24.77 2.31
C MET A 112 9.96 -26.13 2.70
N VAL A 113 10.51 -26.25 3.91
CA VAL A 113 11.16 -27.49 4.40
C VAL A 113 10.20 -28.58 4.83
N GLN A 114 8.89 -28.31 4.78
CA GLN A 114 7.83 -29.19 5.29
C GLN A 114 8.11 -29.60 6.75
N ALA A 115 8.29 -28.60 7.61
CA ALA A 115 8.37 -28.78 9.06
C ALA A 115 7.13 -29.49 9.60
N GLU A 116 7.27 -30.17 10.74
CA GLU A 116 6.15 -30.90 11.36
C GLU A 116 4.94 -29.97 11.61
N PRO A 117 3.69 -30.46 11.41
CA PRO A 117 2.48 -29.65 11.58
C PRO A 117 2.37 -28.94 12.93
N ALA A 118 2.93 -29.50 14.01
CA ALA A 118 2.94 -28.88 15.32
C ALA A 118 3.73 -27.54 15.33
N TYR A 119 4.91 -27.52 14.71
CA TYR A 119 5.74 -26.31 14.60
C TYR A 119 5.10 -25.26 13.69
N GLN A 120 4.49 -25.69 12.58
CA GLN A 120 3.75 -24.79 11.70
C GLN A 120 2.55 -24.17 12.42
N ALA A 121 1.78 -24.96 13.17
CA ALA A 121 0.64 -24.48 13.94
C ALA A 121 1.05 -23.48 15.03
N ASP A 122 2.16 -23.73 15.73
CA ASP A 122 2.72 -22.80 16.72
C ASP A 122 3.10 -21.45 16.07
N LEU A 123 3.83 -21.48 14.96
CA LEU A 123 4.18 -20.27 14.21
C LEU A 123 2.94 -19.52 13.71
N GLU A 124 1.97 -20.23 13.12
CA GLU A 124 0.72 -19.61 12.68
C GLU A 124 0.01 -18.90 13.85
N ASN A 125 -0.05 -19.52 15.03
CA ASN A 125 -0.69 -18.94 16.21
C ASN A 125 0.04 -17.66 16.65
N ARG A 126 1.37 -17.70 16.71
CA ARG A 126 2.19 -16.55 17.10
C ARG A 126 2.05 -15.40 16.09
N VAL A 127 2.15 -15.68 14.79
CA VAL A 127 1.96 -14.69 13.72
C VAL A 127 0.56 -14.07 13.78
N SER A 128 -0.48 -14.90 13.91
CA SER A 128 -1.87 -14.44 14.00
C SER A 128 -2.12 -13.51 15.20
N TRP A 129 -1.33 -13.64 16.27
CA TRP A 129 -1.44 -12.78 17.44
C TRP A 129 -0.87 -11.37 17.26
N GLN A 130 0.07 -11.19 16.33
CA GLN A 130 0.76 -9.91 16.08
C GLN A 130 0.74 -9.48 14.61
N LEU A 131 -0.24 -9.95 13.85
CA LEU A 131 -0.39 -9.67 12.42
C LEU A 131 -0.50 -8.16 12.11
N ASP A 132 -0.91 -7.34 13.07
CA ASP A 132 -0.93 -5.87 12.95
C ASP A 132 0.47 -5.23 12.90
N ARG A 133 1.52 -6.02 13.15
CA ARG A 133 2.93 -5.63 13.08
C ARG A 133 3.65 -6.22 11.87
N ALA A 134 2.96 -6.97 11.02
CA ALA A 134 3.54 -7.59 9.85
C ALA A 134 3.75 -6.59 8.70
N SER A 135 4.83 -6.79 7.96
CA SER A 135 5.08 -6.15 6.68
C SER A 135 4.44 -6.95 5.53
N LEU A 136 4.06 -6.27 4.45
CA LEU A 136 3.58 -6.94 3.25
C LEU A 136 4.66 -7.86 2.65
N LYS A 137 5.92 -7.40 2.64
CA LYS A 137 7.08 -8.14 2.10
C LYS A 137 7.19 -9.53 2.69
N ASP A 138 7.09 -9.65 4.02
CA ASP A 138 7.24 -10.93 4.69
C ASP A 138 5.93 -11.74 4.73
N LEU A 139 4.77 -11.09 4.57
CA LEU A 139 3.47 -11.78 4.46
C LEU A 139 3.29 -12.52 3.13
N ILE A 140 4.01 -12.13 2.06
CA ILE A 140 3.98 -12.81 0.76
C ILE A 140 4.75 -14.13 0.87
N ILE A 141 4.02 -15.19 1.23
CA ILE A 141 4.56 -16.55 1.36
C ILE A 141 4.20 -17.38 0.11
N PRO A 142 5.19 -17.93 -0.62
CA PRO A 142 4.93 -18.80 -1.76
C PRO A 142 4.21 -20.08 -1.36
N SER A 143 3.42 -20.63 -2.28
CA SER A 143 2.89 -21.99 -2.13
C SER A 143 3.99 -23.01 -2.42
N PHE A 144 4.26 -23.90 -1.47
CA PHE A 144 5.23 -24.99 -1.63
C PHE A 144 4.56 -26.35 -1.89
N SER A 145 3.25 -26.34 -2.14
CA SER A 145 2.51 -27.55 -2.48
C SER A 145 2.62 -27.87 -3.97
N TYR A 146 3.00 -29.10 -4.29
CA TYR A 146 3.12 -29.59 -5.67
C TYR A 146 1.78 -29.71 -6.41
N THR A 147 0.65 -29.65 -5.69
CA THR A 147 -0.70 -29.72 -6.27
C THR A 147 -1.34 -28.34 -6.44
N CYS A 148 -0.68 -27.28 -5.97
CA CYS A 148 -1.25 -25.95 -5.97
C CYS A 148 -0.89 -25.23 -7.26
N THR A 149 -1.88 -24.59 -7.87
CA THR A 149 -1.68 -23.81 -9.11
C THR A 149 -1.40 -22.32 -8.82
N THR A 150 -1.66 -21.86 -7.59
CA THR A 150 -1.40 -20.46 -7.21
C THR A 150 0.05 -20.28 -6.78
N LEU A 151 0.59 -19.10 -7.04
CA LEU A 151 1.97 -18.75 -6.67
C LEU A 151 2.12 -18.53 -5.17
N LEU A 152 1.05 -18.08 -4.51
CA LEU A 152 1.04 -17.75 -3.08
C LEU A 152 0.20 -18.75 -2.29
N ASP A 153 0.58 -18.98 -1.03
CA ASP A 153 -0.19 -19.78 -0.08
C ASP A 153 -1.35 -18.95 0.49
N PHE A 154 -2.42 -18.83 -0.29
CA PHE A 154 -3.58 -18.04 0.07
C PHE A 154 -4.32 -18.63 1.28
N ASP A 155 -4.39 -19.95 1.37
CA ASP A 155 -5.04 -20.65 2.48
C ASP A 155 -4.35 -20.38 3.82
N LEU A 156 -3.01 -20.31 3.83
CA LEU A 156 -2.26 -19.89 4.99
C LEU A 156 -2.67 -18.49 5.45
N ILE A 157 -2.69 -17.50 4.54
CA ILE A 157 -3.06 -16.13 4.89
C ILE A 157 -4.51 -16.05 5.38
N LEU A 158 -5.41 -16.78 4.74
CA LEU A 158 -6.80 -16.92 5.18
C LEU A 158 -6.89 -17.45 6.62
N ARG A 159 -6.11 -18.48 6.97
CA ARG A 159 -6.04 -19.03 8.34
C ARG A 159 -5.48 -18.00 9.33
N LEU A 160 -4.41 -17.30 8.97
CA LEU A 160 -3.78 -16.29 9.84
C LEU A 160 -4.75 -15.14 10.16
N VAL A 161 -5.44 -14.61 9.15
CA VAL A 161 -6.41 -13.51 9.34
C VAL A 161 -7.63 -14.00 10.11
N LYS A 162 -8.15 -15.21 9.84
CA LYS A 162 -9.24 -15.80 10.64
C LYS A 162 -8.85 -15.93 12.11
N LYS A 163 -7.66 -16.45 12.41
CA LYS A 163 -7.16 -16.55 13.80
C LYS A 163 -6.99 -15.17 14.45
N PHE A 164 -6.49 -14.18 13.71
CA PHE A 164 -6.40 -12.79 14.19
C PHE A 164 -7.80 -12.26 14.57
N VAL A 165 -8.78 -12.39 13.68
CA VAL A 165 -10.15 -11.91 13.89
C VAL A 165 -10.87 -12.71 14.98
N ASN A 166 -10.71 -14.02 15.09
CA ASN A 166 -11.39 -14.78 16.15
C ASN A 166 -10.96 -14.39 17.58
N THR A 167 -9.92 -13.57 17.72
CA THR A 167 -9.49 -12.99 19.00
C THR A 167 -9.87 -11.51 19.15
N GLU A 168 -10.82 -11.00 18.35
CA GLU A 168 -11.22 -9.56 18.26
C GLU A 168 -11.51 -8.91 19.62
N ALA A 169 -12.10 -9.62 20.58
CA ALA A 169 -12.44 -9.07 21.90
C ALA A 169 -11.23 -8.48 22.65
N VAL A 170 -10.01 -8.89 22.28
CA VAL A 170 -8.74 -8.45 22.88
C VAL A 170 -8.01 -7.42 21.99
N ARG A 171 -8.54 -7.08 20.79
CA ARG A 171 -7.82 -6.27 19.80
C ARG A 171 -8.26 -4.80 19.82
N SER A 172 -7.28 -3.91 19.69
CA SER A 172 -7.56 -2.49 19.52
C SER A 172 -8.09 -2.22 18.11
N ARG A 173 -8.96 -1.21 17.97
CA ARG A 173 -9.44 -0.75 16.66
C ARG A 173 -8.28 -0.41 15.71
N ALA A 174 -7.19 0.17 16.23
CA ALA A 174 -6.00 0.47 15.46
C ALA A 174 -5.32 -0.78 14.88
N ALA A 175 -5.25 -1.87 15.65
CA ALA A 175 -4.68 -3.14 15.17
C ALA A 175 -5.53 -3.74 14.04
N VAL A 176 -6.86 -3.77 14.21
CA VAL A 176 -7.81 -4.25 13.19
C VAL A 176 -7.69 -3.42 11.90
N THR A 177 -7.59 -2.09 12.00
CA THR A 177 -7.39 -1.22 10.83
C THR A 177 -6.05 -1.44 10.14
N LYS A 178 -4.96 -1.70 10.89
CA LYS A 178 -3.66 -2.05 10.27
C LYS A 178 -3.74 -3.35 9.50
N VAL A 179 -4.34 -4.39 10.08
CA VAL A 179 -4.54 -5.68 9.40
C VAL A 179 -5.43 -5.54 8.17
N ALA A 180 -6.48 -4.71 8.22
CA ALA A 180 -7.30 -4.46 7.03
C ALA A 180 -6.51 -3.87 5.86
N LYS A 181 -5.67 -2.86 6.13
CA LYS A 181 -4.78 -2.30 5.11
C LYS A 181 -3.78 -3.33 4.59
N LEU A 182 -3.24 -4.17 5.48
CA LEU A 182 -2.31 -5.23 5.10
C LEU A 182 -2.98 -6.29 4.21
N VAL A 183 -4.20 -6.70 4.55
CA VAL A 183 -5.01 -7.65 3.75
C VAL A 183 -5.36 -7.06 2.39
N ASP A 184 -5.75 -5.79 2.33
CA ASP A 184 -6.06 -5.12 1.05
C ASP A 184 -4.81 -5.02 0.16
N CYS A 185 -3.64 -4.76 0.74
CA CYS A 185 -2.36 -4.80 0.03
C CYS A 185 -2.03 -6.22 -0.47
N TYR A 186 -2.17 -7.23 0.39
CA TYR A 186 -1.95 -8.62 0.01
C TYR A 186 -2.88 -9.07 -1.11
N LEU A 187 -4.17 -8.75 -1.01
CA LEU A 187 -5.16 -9.05 -2.05
C LEU A 187 -4.81 -8.39 -3.38
N ALA A 188 -4.26 -7.17 -3.37
CA ALA A 188 -3.84 -6.51 -4.60
C ALA A 188 -2.66 -7.21 -5.28
N GLU A 189 -1.71 -7.76 -4.52
CA GLU A 189 -0.60 -8.56 -5.05
C GLU A 189 -1.09 -9.94 -5.52
N ALA A 190 -1.86 -10.64 -4.70
CA ALA A 190 -2.41 -11.97 -5.02
C ALA A 190 -3.35 -11.94 -6.22
N ALA A 191 -4.10 -10.85 -6.40
CA ALA A 191 -5.04 -10.68 -7.52
C ALA A 191 -4.37 -10.66 -8.90
N ALA A 192 -3.06 -10.44 -8.98
CA ALA A 192 -2.32 -10.52 -10.24
C ALA A 192 -2.14 -11.97 -10.72
N ASP A 193 -2.31 -12.97 -9.85
CA ASP A 193 -2.27 -14.39 -10.18
C ASP A 193 -3.58 -14.82 -10.86
N SER A 194 -3.51 -15.27 -12.12
CA SER A 194 -4.66 -15.76 -12.90
C SER A 194 -5.26 -17.07 -12.38
N HIS A 195 -4.56 -17.77 -11.49
CA HIS A 195 -5.05 -19.01 -10.87
C HIS A 195 -5.81 -18.76 -9.56
N LEU A 196 -5.84 -17.53 -9.04
CA LEU A 196 -6.56 -17.20 -7.82
C LEU A 196 -8.08 -17.31 -8.03
N ARG A 197 -8.76 -18.17 -7.26
CA ARG A 197 -10.19 -18.36 -7.43
C ARG A 197 -10.98 -17.22 -6.81
N LEU A 198 -12.13 -16.91 -7.41
CA LEU A 198 -13.02 -15.87 -6.92
C LEU A 198 -13.47 -16.12 -5.48
N SER A 199 -13.77 -17.37 -5.14
CA SER A 199 -14.22 -17.76 -3.79
C SER A 199 -13.16 -17.48 -2.73
N GLU A 200 -11.88 -17.69 -3.06
CA GLU A 200 -10.75 -17.40 -2.17
C GLU A 200 -10.62 -15.90 -1.96
N PHE A 201 -10.60 -15.12 -3.06
CA PHE A 201 -10.54 -13.67 -3.02
C PHE A 201 -11.66 -13.07 -2.14
N VAL A 202 -12.91 -13.48 -2.39
CA VAL A 202 -14.09 -13.03 -1.63
C VAL A 202 -13.98 -13.43 -0.17
N ALA A 203 -13.57 -14.68 0.13
CA ALA A 203 -13.44 -15.16 1.50
C ALA A 203 -12.46 -14.30 2.31
N LEU A 204 -11.31 -13.94 1.74
CA LEU A 204 -10.34 -13.11 2.44
C LEU A 204 -10.79 -11.65 2.58
N ALA A 205 -11.37 -11.08 1.52
CA ALA A 205 -11.87 -9.70 1.53
C ALA A 205 -12.98 -9.46 2.58
N SER A 206 -13.81 -10.48 2.81
CA SER A 206 -14.98 -10.44 3.70
C SER A 206 -14.72 -10.89 5.14
N ILE A 207 -13.52 -11.37 5.50
CA ILE A 207 -13.24 -11.81 6.88
C ILE A 207 -13.29 -10.66 7.89
N LEU A 208 -12.81 -9.49 7.49
CA LEU A 208 -12.70 -8.35 8.40
C LEU A 208 -14.04 -7.62 8.54
N PRO A 209 -14.37 -7.09 9.73
CA PRO A 209 -15.62 -6.40 9.94
C PRO A 209 -15.70 -5.12 9.13
N GLY A 210 -16.92 -4.70 8.77
CA GLY A 210 -17.14 -3.52 7.92
C GLY A 210 -16.59 -2.21 8.48
N HIS A 211 -16.31 -2.10 9.78
CA HIS A 211 -15.71 -0.92 10.40
C HIS A 211 -14.17 -0.95 10.44
N ALA A 212 -13.53 -2.05 10.01
CA ALA A 212 -12.08 -2.18 9.97
C ALA A 212 -11.44 -1.20 8.98
N ARG A 213 -12.14 -0.96 7.87
CA ARG A 213 -11.73 -0.04 6.79
C ARG A 213 -12.36 1.33 6.98
N ALA A 214 -11.50 2.34 7.14
CA ALA A 214 -11.89 3.76 7.09
C ALA A 214 -12.09 4.23 5.64
N THR A 215 -11.24 3.74 4.73
CA THR A 215 -11.34 3.94 3.29
C THR A 215 -11.25 2.58 2.59
N ASP A 216 -11.96 2.44 1.48
CA ASP A 216 -12.00 1.20 0.69
C ASP A 216 -11.08 1.25 -0.54
N ASP A 217 -10.22 2.27 -0.66
CA ASP A 217 -9.31 2.47 -1.79
C ASP A 217 -8.38 1.26 -2.04
N GLY A 218 -7.85 0.67 -0.96
CA GLY A 218 -7.00 -0.52 -1.04
C GLY A 218 -7.77 -1.74 -1.57
N LEU A 219 -8.99 -1.94 -1.08
CA LEU A 219 -9.88 -3.00 -1.54
C LEU A 219 -10.32 -2.78 -2.99
N TYR A 220 -10.63 -1.54 -3.37
CA TYR A 220 -10.93 -1.19 -4.76
C TYR A 220 -9.76 -1.51 -5.68
N ARG A 221 -8.53 -1.14 -5.30
CA ARG A 221 -7.32 -1.50 -6.06
C ARG A 221 -7.19 -3.01 -6.23
N ALA A 222 -7.42 -3.79 -5.17
CA ALA A 222 -7.36 -5.25 -5.25
C ALA A 222 -8.42 -5.82 -6.20
N VAL A 223 -9.66 -5.33 -6.12
CA VAL A 223 -10.75 -5.73 -7.03
C VAL A 223 -10.44 -5.35 -8.47
N ASP A 224 -9.92 -4.15 -8.72
CA ASP A 224 -9.56 -3.71 -10.07
C ASP A 224 -8.44 -4.57 -10.68
N THR A 225 -7.40 -4.86 -9.89
CA THR A 225 -6.33 -5.79 -10.30
C THR A 225 -6.90 -7.17 -10.62
N TYR A 226 -7.81 -7.69 -9.79
CA TYR A 226 -8.42 -9.00 -10.00
C TYR A 226 -9.23 -9.03 -11.31
N LEU A 227 -10.07 -8.01 -11.54
CA LEU A 227 -10.83 -7.87 -12.79
C LEU A 227 -9.93 -7.75 -14.03
N LYS A 228 -8.77 -7.11 -13.89
CA LYS A 228 -7.78 -6.98 -14.97
C LYS A 228 -7.08 -8.31 -15.27
N ALA A 229 -6.72 -9.08 -14.25
CA ALA A 229 -6.08 -10.40 -14.42
C ALA A 229 -7.05 -11.49 -14.87
N HIS A 230 -8.36 -11.32 -14.64
CA HIS A 230 -9.40 -12.32 -14.91
C HIS A 230 -10.47 -11.79 -15.89
N PRO A 231 -10.15 -11.54 -17.17
CA PRO A 231 -11.10 -10.98 -18.14
C PRO A 231 -12.32 -11.88 -18.39
N GLY A 232 -12.18 -13.20 -18.18
CA GLY A 232 -13.21 -14.22 -18.39
C GLY A 232 -14.31 -14.29 -17.32
N LEU A 233 -14.27 -13.44 -16.29
CA LEU A 233 -15.29 -13.45 -15.23
C LEU A 233 -16.69 -13.15 -15.75
N SER A 234 -17.68 -13.87 -15.22
CA SER A 234 -19.09 -13.66 -15.56
C SER A 234 -19.60 -12.30 -15.04
N LYS A 235 -20.70 -11.80 -15.63
CA LYS A 235 -21.34 -10.56 -15.15
C LYS A 235 -21.73 -10.65 -13.67
N GLN A 236 -22.12 -11.83 -13.20
CA GLN A 236 -22.50 -12.07 -11.82
C GLN A 236 -21.27 -12.02 -10.89
N ASP A 237 -20.14 -12.59 -11.32
CA ASP A 237 -18.90 -12.57 -10.53
C ASP A 237 -18.35 -11.15 -10.37
N ARG A 238 -18.38 -10.36 -11.46
CA ARG A 238 -18.02 -8.94 -11.40
C ARG A 238 -18.91 -8.17 -10.44
N LYS A 239 -20.21 -8.48 -10.41
CA LYS A 239 -21.15 -7.90 -9.44
C LYS A 239 -20.81 -8.30 -8.00
N THR A 240 -20.46 -9.57 -7.76
CA THR A 240 -20.04 -10.06 -6.44
C THR A 240 -18.80 -9.30 -5.96
N LEU A 241 -17.77 -9.16 -6.80
CA LEU A 241 -16.56 -8.39 -6.47
C LEU A 241 -16.85 -6.93 -6.14
N CYS A 242 -17.64 -6.26 -6.98
CA CYS A 242 -17.97 -4.85 -6.77
C CYS A 242 -18.82 -4.63 -5.51
N SER A 243 -19.61 -5.64 -5.08
CA SER A 243 -20.41 -5.55 -3.85
C SER A 243 -19.57 -5.59 -2.57
N LEU A 244 -18.30 -5.94 -2.65
CA LEU A 244 -17.36 -5.90 -1.52
C LEU A 244 -16.97 -4.46 -1.13
N ILE A 245 -17.11 -3.50 -2.06
CA ILE A 245 -16.66 -2.12 -1.89
C ILE A 245 -17.82 -1.25 -1.41
N ASP A 246 -17.61 -0.54 -0.30
CA ASP A 246 -18.49 0.55 0.11
C ASP A 246 -18.10 1.83 -0.64
N THR A 247 -18.86 2.17 -1.69
CA THR A 247 -18.59 3.35 -2.53
C THR A 247 -18.56 4.66 -1.74
N LYS A 248 -19.22 4.72 -0.58
CA LYS A 248 -19.21 5.90 0.30
C LYS A 248 -17.84 6.12 0.96
N LYS A 249 -17.04 5.07 1.09
CA LYS A 249 -15.70 5.09 1.71
C LYS A 249 -14.56 5.25 0.71
N LEU A 250 -14.87 5.37 -0.58
CA LEU A 250 -13.86 5.68 -1.58
C LEU A 250 -13.40 7.15 -1.44
N SER A 251 -12.10 7.38 -1.59
CA SER A 251 -11.58 8.73 -1.79
C SER A 251 -12.01 9.31 -3.13
N GLN A 252 -11.90 10.63 -3.28
CA GLN A 252 -12.24 11.31 -4.54
C GLN A 252 -11.42 10.77 -5.73
N GLU A 253 -10.14 10.45 -5.50
CA GLU A 253 -9.26 9.88 -6.53
C GLU A 253 -9.69 8.45 -6.91
N ALA A 254 -10.00 7.61 -5.92
CA ALA A 254 -10.48 6.25 -6.17
C ALA A 254 -11.85 6.27 -6.87
N SER A 255 -12.76 7.14 -6.45
CA SER A 255 -14.07 7.36 -7.09
C SER A 255 -13.93 7.83 -8.54
N PHE A 256 -13.01 8.77 -8.82
CA PHE A 256 -12.73 9.22 -10.17
C PHE A 256 -12.23 8.07 -11.05
N HIS A 257 -11.25 7.30 -10.56
CA HIS A 257 -10.75 6.13 -11.29
C HIS A 257 -11.86 5.09 -11.54
N ALA A 258 -12.68 4.80 -10.53
CA ALA A 258 -13.81 3.87 -10.64
C ALA A 258 -14.87 4.35 -11.65
N SER A 259 -15.12 5.66 -11.74
CA SER A 259 -16.07 6.23 -12.70
C SER A 259 -15.69 6.00 -14.17
N GLN A 260 -14.38 5.89 -14.45
CA GLN A 260 -13.81 5.71 -15.78
C GLN A 260 -13.48 4.24 -16.08
N ASN A 261 -13.74 3.34 -15.13
CA ASN A 261 -13.31 1.95 -15.23
C ASN A 261 -14.33 1.09 -15.99
N GLU A 262 -14.02 0.80 -17.25
CA GLU A 262 -14.85 -0.02 -18.14
C GLU A 262 -15.03 -1.47 -17.68
N ARG A 263 -14.18 -1.97 -16.76
CA ARG A 263 -14.30 -3.34 -16.23
C ARG A 263 -15.45 -3.47 -15.23
N LEU A 264 -15.88 -2.36 -14.62
CA LEU A 264 -16.93 -2.36 -13.60
C LEU A 264 -18.32 -2.46 -14.25
N PRO A 265 -19.28 -3.15 -13.60
CA PRO A 265 -20.68 -3.07 -14.02
C PRO A 265 -21.20 -1.64 -13.95
N VAL A 266 -22.01 -1.22 -14.93
CA VAL A 266 -22.61 0.13 -15.02
C VAL A 266 -23.29 0.54 -13.70
N ARG A 267 -23.96 -0.39 -13.03
CA ARG A 267 -24.61 -0.13 -11.72
C ARG A 267 -23.62 0.29 -10.64
N ALA A 268 -22.41 -0.29 -10.61
CA ALA A 268 -21.38 0.08 -9.65
C ALA A 268 -20.85 1.49 -9.95
N VAL A 269 -20.61 1.81 -11.22
CA VAL A 269 -20.21 3.16 -11.66
C VAL A 269 -21.23 4.22 -11.24
N ILE A 270 -22.52 3.97 -11.47
CA ILE A 270 -23.60 4.87 -11.03
C ILE A 270 -23.59 5.07 -9.51
N GLN A 271 -23.37 4.01 -8.72
CA GLN A 271 -23.30 4.10 -7.27
C GLN A 271 -22.10 4.93 -6.78
N VAL A 272 -20.96 4.85 -7.47
CA VAL A 272 -19.80 5.71 -7.21
C VAL A 272 -20.15 7.17 -7.47
N LEU A 273 -20.68 7.48 -8.67
CA LEU A 273 -21.06 8.85 -9.05
C LEU A 273 -22.09 9.46 -8.10
N LEU A 274 -23.12 8.71 -7.73
CA LEU A 274 -24.14 9.16 -6.77
C LEU A 274 -23.52 9.41 -5.38
N SER A 275 -22.59 8.56 -4.95
CA SER A 275 -21.91 8.77 -3.66
C SER A 275 -21.08 10.06 -3.65
N GLU A 276 -20.39 10.38 -4.74
CA GLU A 276 -19.65 11.64 -4.88
C GLU A 276 -20.59 12.85 -4.89
N GLN A 277 -21.73 12.77 -5.59
CA GLN A 277 -22.74 13.84 -5.57
C GLN A 277 -23.22 14.13 -4.14
N THR A 278 -23.54 13.09 -3.35
CA THR A 278 -23.95 13.28 -1.95
C THR A 278 -22.85 13.83 -1.05
N LYS A 279 -21.57 13.56 -1.34
CA LYS A 279 -20.44 14.17 -0.59
C LYS A 279 -20.34 15.66 -0.90
N LEU A 280 -20.46 16.04 -2.18
CA LEU A 280 -20.46 17.43 -2.60
C LEU A 280 -21.63 18.21 -1.99
N ASP A 281 -22.84 17.65 -2.03
CA ASP A 281 -24.02 18.29 -1.43
C ASP A 281 -23.85 18.52 0.07
N LYS A 282 -23.27 17.55 0.80
CA LYS A 282 -22.94 17.70 2.21
C LYS A 282 -21.91 18.80 2.44
N HIS A 283 -20.84 18.84 1.65
CA HIS A 283 -19.83 19.89 1.74
C HIS A 283 -20.42 21.29 1.48
N ILE A 284 -21.32 21.42 0.52
CA ILE A 284 -22.04 22.67 0.25
C ILE A 284 -22.90 23.07 1.45
N ILE A 285 -23.67 22.12 2.01
CA ILE A 285 -24.51 22.37 3.18
C ILE A 285 -23.67 22.76 4.41
N ASP A 286 -22.59 22.04 4.69
CA ASP A 286 -21.70 22.31 5.82
C ASP A 286 -20.97 23.65 5.66
N TRP A 287 -20.57 24.01 4.45
CA TRP A 287 -20.04 25.32 4.11
C TRP A 287 -21.05 26.43 4.40
N SER A 288 -22.30 26.27 3.95
CA SER A 288 -23.39 27.21 4.25
C SER A 288 -23.66 27.33 5.75
N ARG A 289 -23.57 26.24 6.52
CA ARG A 289 -23.75 26.24 7.99
C ARG A 289 -22.58 26.90 8.71
N SER A 290 -21.34 26.71 8.25
CA SER A 290 -20.15 27.31 8.86
C SER A 290 -20.14 28.83 8.71
N LEU A 291 -20.59 29.35 7.56
CA LEU A 291 -20.79 30.80 7.33
C LEU A 291 -21.93 31.38 8.18
N SER A 292 -22.88 30.55 8.60
CA SER A 292 -24.02 30.96 9.44
C SER A 292 -23.68 31.03 10.94
N ARG A 293 -22.49 30.56 11.37
CA ARG A 293 -22.11 30.42 12.79
C ARG A 293 -21.02 31.41 13.24
N ALA A 294 -20.92 32.58 12.60
CA ALA A 294 -20.13 33.68 13.16
C ALA A 294 -20.75 34.11 14.51
N PRO A 295 -19.99 34.21 15.61
CA PRO A 295 -20.54 34.61 16.91
C PRO A 295 -20.98 36.07 16.84
N SER A 296 -22.29 36.29 16.89
CA SER A 296 -22.84 37.61 17.16
C SER A 296 -22.69 37.88 18.67
N PRO A 297 -22.29 39.09 19.11
CA PRO A 297 -22.26 39.41 20.53
C PRO A 297 -23.67 39.37 21.11
N ILE A 298 -23.74 38.95 22.36
CA ILE A 298 -24.92 38.76 23.21
C ILE A 298 -25.92 39.92 23.08
N GLY A 299 -27.19 39.58 22.81
CA GLY A 299 -28.33 40.49 22.90
C GLY A 299 -29.63 39.71 22.71
N LEU A 300 -30.43 39.63 23.78
CA LEU A 300 -31.81 39.14 23.78
C LEU A 300 -32.64 39.82 22.68
N ASP A 301 -33.35 39.06 21.84
CA ASP A 301 -34.81 38.94 21.91
C ASP A 301 -35.34 37.98 20.81
N VAL A 302 -36.45 37.32 21.10
CA VAL A 302 -37.15 36.37 20.23
C VAL A 302 -38.21 37.11 19.41
N SER A 303 -38.36 36.69 18.15
CA SER A 303 -39.50 36.92 17.24
C SER A 303 -39.46 38.15 16.32
N ALA A 304 -39.12 37.92 15.05
CA ALA A 304 -39.98 38.25 13.91
C ALA A 304 -39.35 37.71 12.61
N ARG A 305 -40.06 36.80 11.93
CA ARG A 305 -39.77 36.43 10.54
C ARG A 305 -39.81 37.69 9.67
N SER A 306 -38.69 38.05 9.05
CA SER A 306 -38.68 38.93 7.88
C SER A 306 -38.04 38.20 6.70
N PHE A 307 -38.85 37.92 5.67
CA PHE A 307 -38.43 37.21 4.46
C PHE A 307 -37.31 37.96 3.67
N SER A 308 -37.11 39.26 3.93
CA SER A 308 -36.12 40.12 3.25
C SER A 308 -34.66 39.93 3.70
N LYS A 309 -34.39 39.42 4.91
CA LYS A 309 -33.01 39.20 5.39
C LYS A 309 -32.30 38.03 4.71
N ARG A 310 -33.06 37.03 4.23
CA ARG A 310 -32.50 35.85 3.54
C ARG A 310 -32.02 36.21 2.13
N GLU A 311 -32.76 37.06 1.43
CA GLU A 311 -32.41 37.53 0.08
C GLU A 311 -31.21 38.46 0.09
N THR A 312 -31.12 39.37 1.07
CA THR A 312 -29.95 40.25 1.26
C THR A 312 -28.69 39.47 1.66
N MET A 313 -28.82 38.40 2.46
CA MET A 313 -27.71 37.48 2.75
C MET A 313 -27.29 36.64 1.53
N SER A 314 -28.24 36.18 0.72
CA SER A 314 -27.94 35.46 -0.53
C SER A 314 -27.25 36.36 -1.57
N PHE A 315 -27.67 37.63 -1.68
CA PHE A 315 -27.04 38.60 -2.58
C PHE A 315 -25.61 38.93 -2.15
N HIS A 316 -25.38 39.10 -0.85
CA HIS A 316 -24.03 39.32 -0.31
C HIS A 316 -23.12 38.11 -0.56
N GLN A 317 -23.65 36.88 -0.45
CA GLN A 317 -22.92 35.65 -0.76
C GLN A 317 -22.54 35.56 -2.24
N ILE A 318 -23.46 35.82 -3.15
CA ILE A 318 -23.19 35.84 -4.60
C ILE A 318 -22.13 36.89 -4.94
N GLU A 319 -22.20 38.07 -4.33
CA GLU A 319 -21.23 39.14 -4.54
C GLU A 319 -19.84 38.80 -3.99
N THR A 320 -19.74 38.12 -2.84
CA THR A 320 -18.44 37.66 -2.31
C THR A 320 -17.80 36.59 -3.17
N ILE A 321 -18.59 35.64 -3.70
CA ILE A 321 -18.11 34.62 -4.64
C ILE A 321 -17.65 35.29 -5.95
N ARG A 322 -18.41 36.29 -6.43
CA ARG A 322 -18.03 37.08 -7.61
C ARG A 322 -16.69 37.80 -7.41
N ARG A 323 -16.50 38.44 -6.26
CA ARG A 323 -15.23 39.12 -5.91
C ARG A 323 -14.07 38.15 -5.76
N LEU A 324 -14.27 37.00 -5.11
CA LEU A 324 -13.24 35.97 -5.00
C LEU A 324 -12.83 35.42 -6.37
N LYS A 325 -13.79 35.20 -7.28
CA LYS A 325 -13.51 34.79 -8.65
C LYS A 325 -12.68 35.84 -9.38
N GLU A 326 -13.02 37.11 -9.21
CA GLU A 326 -12.29 38.25 -9.78
C GLU A 326 -10.86 38.38 -9.22
N ASP A 327 -10.69 38.16 -7.92
CA ASP A 327 -9.38 38.15 -7.26
C ASP A 327 -8.50 36.98 -7.71
N VAL A 328 -9.07 35.79 -7.90
CA VAL A 328 -8.35 34.62 -8.43
C VAL A 328 -7.87 34.88 -9.86
N LEU A 329 -8.73 35.43 -10.73
CA LEU A 329 -8.35 35.79 -12.10
C LEU A 329 -7.25 36.87 -12.10
N ARG A 330 -7.34 37.86 -11.20
CA ARG A 330 -6.30 38.89 -11.04
C ARG A 330 -4.97 38.30 -10.59
N LEU A 331 -4.99 37.41 -9.60
CA LEU A 331 -3.80 36.71 -9.10
C LEU A 331 -3.17 35.84 -10.20
N GLN A 332 -3.98 35.12 -10.98
CA GLN A 332 -3.50 34.32 -12.10
C GLN A 332 -2.82 35.19 -13.17
N SER A 333 -3.39 36.36 -13.49
CA SER A 333 -2.76 37.34 -14.37
C SER A 333 -1.43 37.86 -13.81
N GLN A 334 -1.35 38.11 -12.50
CA GLN A 334 -0.11 38.53 -11.84
C GLN A 334 0.96 37.43 -11.85
N CYS A 335 0.58 36.17 -11.61
CA CYS A 335 1.48 35.02 -11.73
C CYS A 335 2.04 34.90 -13.15
N MET A 336 1.20 35.00 -14.19
CA MET A 336 1.63 34.97 -15.59
C MET A 336 2.57 36.13 -15.94
N ALA A 337 2.30 37.34 -15.42
CA ALA A 337 3.17 38.49 -15.61
C ALA A 337 4.54 38.29 -14.93
N MET A 338 4.55 37.70 -13.73
CA MET A 338 5.76 37.40 -12.98
C MET A 338 6.58 36.27 -13.63
N GLU A 339 5.92 35.23 -14.15
CA GLU A 339 6.57 34.18 -14.96
C GLU A 339 7.27 34.78 -16.19
N LYS A 340 6.61 35.70 -16.90
CA LYS A 340 7.20 36.40 -18.05
C LYS A 340 8.38 37.30 -17.66
N GLN A 341 8.37 37.88 -16.45
CA GLN A 341 9.51 38.64 -15.92
C GLN A 341 10.69 37.73 -15.58
N ILE A 342 10.42 36.57 -14.98
CA ILE A 342 11.44 35.55 -14.69
C ILE A 342 12.08 35.05 -15.98
N GLU A 343 11.28 34.80 -17.02
CA GLU A 343 11.78 34.36 -18.33
C GLU A 343 12.67 35.43 -19.00
N LYS A 344 12.27 36.71 -18.97
CA LYS A 344 13.11 37.83 -19.45
C LYS A 344 14.41 37.99 -18.66
N LEU A 345 14.37 37.78 -17.34
CA LEU A 345 15.56 37.81 -16.50
C LEU A 345 16.50 36.63 -16.83
N LEU A 346 15.95 35.45 -17.10
CA LEU A 346 16.71 34.28 -17.54
C LEU A 346 17.34 34.47 -18.94
N GLU A 347 16.64 35.12 -19.87
CA GLU A 347 17.16 35.46 -21.20
C GLU A 347 18.26 36.53 -21.15
N LYS A 348 18.08 37.60 -20.36
CA LYS A 348 19.12 38.62 -20.14
C LYS A 348 20.38 38.03 -19.49
N LYS A 349 20.22 37.02 -18.62
CA LYS A 349 21.33 36.31 -17.97
C LYS A 349 22.05 35.33 -18.90
N LYS A 350 21.42 34.87 -20.00
CA LYS A 350 22.11 34.13 -21.07
C LYS A 350 22.97 35.02 -21.95
N SER A 351 22.66 36.33 -22.04
CA SER A 351 23.45 37.32 -22.79
C SER A 351 24.75 37.75 -22.08
N TYR A 352 24.85 37.55 -20.76
CA TYR A 352 26.07 37.76 -19.97
C TYR A 352 26.42 36.43 -19.30
N GLY A 353 27.24 35.61 -19.95
CA GLY A 353 27.49 34.21 -19.60
C GLY A 353 27.96 33.97 -18.15
N PHE A 354 27.03 33.89 -17.20
CA PHE A 354 27.30 33.57 -15.80
C PHE A 354 26.38 32.45 -15.30
N SER A 355 26.95 31.27 -15.07
CA SER A 355 26.25 30.03 -14.71
C SER A 355 25.91 29.96 -13.22
N TRP A 356 24.62 29.93 -12.88
CA TRP A 356 24.12 29.67 -11.52
C TRP A 356 23.80 28.18 -11.34
N LYS A 357 24.82 27.34 -11.28
CA LYS A 357 24.67 25.92 -10.87
C LYS A 357 24.85 25.70 -9.36
N LYS A 358 24.74 26.73 -8.51
CA LYS A 358 25.05 26.60 -7.07
C LYS A 358 24.02 27.09 -6.05
N LEU A 359 22.80 27.45 -6.43
CA LEU A 359 21.72 27.61 -5.45
C LEU A 359 20.48 26.88 -5.95
N GLY A 360 20.22 25.73 -5.34
CA GLY A 360 19.09 24.87 -5.66
C GLY A 360 17.78 25.47 -5.16
N ILE A 361 16.85 25.71 -6.09
CA ILE A 361 15.42 25.82 -5.83
C ILE A 361 14.72 25.10 -6.98
N GLN A 362 14.22 23.89 -6.71
CA GLN A 362 13.32 23.17 -7.60
C GLN A 362 11.99 23.92 -7.63
N VAL A 363 11.71 24.62 -8.72
CA VAL A 363 10.40 25.22 -8.96
C VAL A 363 9.40 24.10 -9.29
N PHE A 364 8.37 24.00 -8.46
CA PHE A 364 7.23 23.11 -8.59
C PHE A 364 6.54 23.32 -9.95
N LYS A 365 6.44 22.26 -10.76
CA LYS A 365 5.58 22.19 -11.94
C LYS A 365 4.21 21.67 -11.49
N GLY A 366 3.30 22.60 -11.14
CA GLY A 366 1.89 22.28 -10.90
C GLY A 366 1.13 22.22 -12.22
N ASN A 367 0.43 21.10 -12.46
CA ASN A 367 -0.40 20.87 -13.64
C ASN A 367 -1.52 21.92 -13.76
N ARG A 368 -1.72 22.44 -14.98
CA ARG A 368 -2.88 23.25 -15.34
C ARG A 368 -4.13 22.36 -15.33
N ILE A 369 -5.16 22.78 -14.60
CA ILE A 369 -6.51 22.24 -14.70
C ILE A 369 -7.15 22.92 -15.92
N GLY A 370 -7.54 22.14 -16.92
CA GLY A 370 -8.24 22.61 -18.10
C GLY A 370 -9.70 22.94 -17.79
N GLU A 371 -10.14 24.11 -18.23
CA GLU A 371 -11.55 24.45 -18.36
C GLU A 371 -12.15 23.62 -19.51
N VAL A 372 -13.28 22.97 -19.24
CA VAL A 372 -14.17 22.40 -20.25
C VAL A 372 -15.42 23.27 -20.24
N GLU A 373 -15.64 24.01 -21.32
CA GLU A 373 -16.98 24.48 -21.72
C GLU A 373 -17.31 23.84 -23.07
N GLY A 374 -18.53 23.33 -23.17
CA GLY A 374 -19.04 22.60 -24.33
C GLY A 374 -19.98 23.42 -25.21
N GLU A 375 -20.10 22.92 -26.45
CA GLU A 375 -21.24 23.02 -27.40
C GLU A 375 -21.55 24.42 -27.99
N ASP A 376 -21.88 24.65 -29.27
CA ASP A 376 -22.41 23.75 -30.30
C ASP A 376 -22.29 24.36 -31.74
N ILE A 377 -22.27 23.47 -32.74
CA ILE A 377 -22.68 23.53 -34.18
C ILE A 377 -22.34 24.74 -35.09
N GLY A 378 -21.72 24.44 -36.25
CA GLY A 378 -21.76 25.28 -37.46
C GLY A 378 -20.98 24.77 -38.68
N LEU A 379 -21.70 24.09 -39.58
CA LEU A 379 -21.35 23.57 -40.91
C LEU A 379 -20.41 24.43 -41.81
N LEU A 380 -19.45 23.78 -42.51
CA LEU A 380 -19.11 23.85 -43.96
C LEU A 380 -17.59 23.66 -44.28
N THR A 381 -17.25 22.66 -45.08
CA THR A 381 -16.04 22.53 -45.94
C THR A 381 -16.42 22.87 -47.40
N PRO A 382 -15.51 23.06 -48.42
CA PRO A 382 -14.14 22.49 -48.60
C PRO A 382 -13.08 23.39 -49.35
N LEU A 383 -11.92 22.77 -49.68
CA LEU A 383 -10.77 23.18 -50.55
C LEU A 383 -9.63 24.00 -49.90
N GLU A 384 -8.32 23.79 -50.09
CA GLU A 384 -7.54 22.85 -50.93
C GLU A 384 -6.05 22.78 -50.46
N MET A 385 -5.39 21.64 -50.75
CA MET A 385 -3.94 21.43 -51.04
C MET A 385 -2.84 21.93 -50.08
N LYS A 386 -2.01 21.01 -49.53
CA LYS A 386 -0.85 20.38 -50.23
C LYS A 386 -0.03 19.54 -49.23
N GLY A 387 0.10 18.24 -49.51
CA GLY A 387 0.96 17.33 -48.76
C GLY A 387 2.45 17.53 -49.04
N ARG A 388 3.30 17.26 -48.04
CA ARG A 388 4.69 16.87 -48.24
C ARG A 388 5.08 15.69 -47.35
N PHE A 389 5.58 14.69 -48.06
CA PHE A 389 6.18 13.44 -47.65
C PHE A 389 7.33 13.62 -46.63
N VAL A 390 7.34 12.75 -45.63
CA VAL A 390 8.52 12.44 -44.80
C VAL A 390 9.26 11.25 -45.45
N ARG A 391 10.53 11.46 -45.80
CA ARG A 391 11.40 10.46 -46.42
C ARG A 391 12.07 9.62 -45.33
N GLY A 392 11.76 8.33 -45.27
CA GLY A 392 12.44 7.35 -44.42
C GLY A 392 13.89 7.10 -44.86
N ARG A 393 14.78 6.91 -43.88
CA ARG A 393 16.15 6.42 -44.07
C ARG A 393 16.17 4.89 -44.00
N ALA A 394 16.68 4.26 -45.06
CA ALA A 394 17.09 2.85 -45.08
C ALA A 394 18.63 2.74 -44.97
N PRO A 395 19.18 1.57 -44.56
CA PRO A 395 20.58 1.41 -44.17
C PRO A 395 21.51 1.07 -45.35
N ASN A 396 22.76 1.54 -45.27
CA ASN A 396 23.77 1.33 -46.31
C ASN A 396 24.49 -0.02 -46.15
N ARG A 397 24.43 -0.83 -47.22
CA ARG A 397 25.33 -1.97 -47.48
C ARG A 397 26.70 -1.45 -47.94
N ARG A 398 27.78 -2.03 -47.42
CA ARG A 398 29.14 -1.95 -48.00
C ARG A 398 29.40 -3.19 -48.85
N LYS A 399 29.84 -3.01 -50.09
CA LYS A 399 30.66 -3.95 -50.86
C LYS A 399 31.75 -3.15 -51.60
N SER A 400 32.93 -3.77 -51.64
CA SER A 400 34.23 -3.32 -52.17
C SER A 400 34.23 -2.84 -53.61
N MET A 401 35.28 -2.11 -54.00
CA MET A 401 36.13 -2.47 -55.14
C MET A 401 37.46 -1.70 -55.15
N SER A 402 38.45 -2.37 -55.75
CA SER A 402 39.80 -1.96 -56.17
C SER A 402 40.92 -2.05 -55.15
#